data_AF-A0A1H1LJU6-F1
#
_entry.id   AF-A0A1H1LJU6-F1
#
_cell.length_a   1.000
_cell.length_b   1.000
_cell.length_c   1.000
_cell.angle_alpha   90.00
_cell.angle_beta   90.00
_cell.angle_gamma   90.00
#
_symmetry.space_group_name_H-M   'P 1'
#
loop_
_entity.id
_entity.type
_entity.pdbx_description
1 polymer ?
#
loop_
_entity_poly.entity_id
_entity_poly.type
_entity_poly.pdbx_seq_one_letter_code
_entity_poly.pdbx_strand_id
1 'polypeptide(L)' 'MCELRSGGVVRVYPISTNHRDEPRPGWWEARYDDPEGNGGITQNAEKDHVLRWAAERGARTCLVQDPDTGEWSQWPQPGT' A
#
# COMPACT_ATOMS: atom_id res chain seq x y z
N MET A 1 19.44 -8.54 -22.41
CA MET A 1 19.67 -8.04 -21.04
C MET A 1 18.30 -7.75 -20.44
N CYS A 2 17.83 -8.57 -19.50
CA CYS A 2 16.59 -8.27 -18.79
C CYS A 2 16.95 -7.21 -17.74
N GLU A 3 16.70 -5.95 -18.03
CA GLU A 3 16.77 -4.89 -17.04
C GLU A 3 15.79 -5.27 -15.92
N LEU A 4 16.32 -5.60 -14.74
CA LEU A 4 15.54 -5.70 -13.51
C LEU A 4 14.91 -4.33 -13.29
N ARG A 5 13.70 -4.13 -13.84
CA ARG A 5 12.85 -3.02 -13.44
C ARG A 5 12.62 -3.19 -11.95
N SER A 6 13.33 -2.36 -11.20
CA SER A 6 13.22 -2.11 -9.77
C SER A 6 11.79 -1.67 -9.42
N GLY A 7 10.83 -2.58 -9.53
CA GLY A 7 9.45 -2.28 -9.16
C GLY A 7 9.35 -2.32 -7.65
N GLY A 8 9.06 -1.18 -7.03
CA GLY A 8 8.89 -1.07 -5.59
C GLY A 8 7.77 -1.96 -5.03
N VAL A 9 7.63 -1.96 -3.72
CA VAL A 9 6.62 -2.71 -2.97
C VAL A 9 5.59 -1.72 -2.42
N VAL A 10 4.32 -1.97 -2.69
CA VAL A 10 3.22 -1.36 -1.95
C VAL A 10 2.76 -2.29 -0.83
N ARG A 11 2.52 -1.72 0.34
CA ARG A 11 1.85 -2.36 1.47
C ARG A 11 0.62 -1.54 1.84
N VAL A 12 -0.55 -2.19 1.86
CA VAL A 12 -1.82 -1.59 2.24
C VAL A 12 -2.31 -2.26 3.52
N TYR A 13 -2.58 -1.50 4.57
CA TYR A 13 -2.95 -2.05 5.86
C TYR A 13 -3.91 -1.14 6.61
N PRO A 14 -4.77 -1.70 7.48
CA PRO A 14 -5.59 -0.89 8.37
C PRO A 14 -4.69 -0.18 9.37
N ILE A 15 -5.05 1.06 9.71
CA ILE A 15 -4.39 1.85 10.74
C ILE A 15 -5.38 2.21 11.84
N SER A 16 -4.90 2.22 13.08
CA SER A 16 -5.66 2.70 14.23
C SER A 16 -5.36 4.17 14.54
N THR A 17 -4.25 4.68 14.01
CA THR A 17 -3.78 6.06 14.18
C THR A 17 -3.25 6.61 12.86
N ASN A 18 -3.47 7.90 12.60
CA ASN A 18 -2.85 8.57 11.45
C ASN A 18 -1.40 9.01 11.75
N HIS A 19 -0.73 9.62 10.77
CA HIS A 19 0.64 10.15 10.94
C HIS A 19 0.77 11.29 11.97
N ARG A 20 -0.34 11.80 12.51
CA ARG A 20 -0.39 12.79 13.59
C ARG A 20 -0.70 12.16 14.94
N ASP A 21 -0.64 10.83 15.02
CA ASP A 21 -1.01 10.04 16.20
C ASP A 21 -2.48 10.23 16.64
N GLU A 22 -3.33 10.74 15.76
CA GLU A 22 -4.76 10.85 16.05
C GLU A 22 -5.45 9.50 15.81
N PRO A 23 -6.35 9.06 16.72
CA PRO A 23 -7.08 7.81 16.54
C PRO A 23 -8.00 7.89 15.32
N ARG A 24 -7.80 6.95 14.38
CA ARG A 24 -8.54 6.83 13.12
C ARG A 24 -8.96 5.38 12.90
N PRO A 25 -9.79 4.78 13.80
CA PRO A 25 -10.26 3.42 13.61
C PRO A 25 -11.00 3.30 12.27
N GLY A 26 -10.71 2.22 11.53
CA GLY A 26 -11.30 1.96 10.21
C GLY A 26 -10.62 2.69 9.04
N TRP A 27 -9.53 3.42 9.28
CA TRP A 27 -8.71 3.97 8.19
C TRP A 27 -7.72 2.94 7.65
N TRP A 28 -7.28 3.20 6.43
CA TRP A 28 -6.31 2.42 5.69
C TRP A 28 -5.11 3.31 5.35
N GLU A 29 -3.92 2.71 5.34
CA GLU A 29 -2.69 3.29 4.86
C GLU A 29 -2.15 2.46 3.70
N ALA A 30 -1.71 3.13 2.63
CA ALA A 30 -0.81 2.52 1.65
C ALA A 30 0.56 3.17 1.76
N ARG A 31 1.57 2.32 1.87
CA ARG A 31 2.97 2.70 1.83
C ARG A 31 3.63 2.08 0.61
N TYR A 32 4.19 2.93 -0.23
CA TYR A 32 5.06 2.54 -1.34
C TYR A 32 6.52 2.73 -0.95
N ASP A 33 7.34 1.75 -1.29
CA ASP A 33 8.78 1.74 -1.02
C ASP A 33 9.49 1.18 -2.26
N ASP A 34 10.30 2.00 -2.93
CA ASP A 34 11.08 1.61 -4.09
C ASP A 34 12.59 1.57 -3.77
N PRO A 35 13.38 0.70 -4.43
CA PRO A 35 14.79 0.53 -4.12
C PRO A 35 15.68 1.73 -4.49
N GLU A 36 15.21 2.67 -5.30
CA GLU A 36 15.82 3.98 -5.57
C GLU A 36 15.59 4.97 -4.41
N GLY A 37 14.84 4.59 -3.39
CA GLY A 37 14.58 5.39 -2.21
C GLY A 37 13.41 6.36 -2.34
N ASN A 38 12.59 6.27 -3.40
CA ASN A 38 11.35 7.01 -3.47
C ASN A 38 10.27 6.24 -2.71
N GLY A 39 9.79 6.87 -1.63
CA GLY A 39 8.69 6.38 -0.83
C GLY A 39 7.46 7.27 -1.00
N GLY A 40 6.30 6.71 -0.69
CA GLY A 40 5.05 7.46 -0.59
C GLY A 40 4.14 6.84 0.45
N ILE A 41 3.39 7.67 1.15
CA ILE A 41 2.35 7.21 2.08
C ILE A 41 1.06 7.95 1.73
N THR A 42 -0.05 7.21 1.72
CA THR A 42 -1.39 7.79 1.68
C THR A 42 -2.25 7.13 2.75
N GLN A 43 -3.18 7.89 3.33
CA GLN A 43 -4.09 7.43 4.36
C GLN A 43 -5.51 7.86 4.00
N ASN A 44 -6.48 6.97 4.10
CA ASN A 44 -7.88 7.30 3.88
C ASN A 44 -8.81 6.38 4.67
N ALA A 45 -10.01 6.86 5.01
CA ALA A 45 -11.08 6.02 5.54
C ALA A 45 -11.54 4.95 4.53
N GLU A 46 -11.49 5.28 3.24
CA GLU A 46 -11.90 4.38 2.16
C GLU A 46 -10.72 3.54 1.67
N LYS A 47 -10.81 2.22 1.88
CA LYS A 47 -9.82 1.25 1.38
C LYS A 47 -9.59 1.39 -0.13
N ASP A 48 -10.66 1.55 -0.90
CA ASP A 48 -10.59 1.71 -2.36
C ASP A 48 -9.77 2.91 -2.82
N HIS A 49 -9.84 4.03 -2.09
CA HIS A 49 -9.02 5.21 -2.38
C HIS A 49 -7.53 4.87 -2.24
N VAL A 50 -7.19 4.22 -1.13
CA VAL A 50 -5.82 3.80 -0.80
C VAL A 50 -5.29 2.77 -1.81
N LEU A 51 -6.14 1.81 -2.20
CA LEU A 51 -5.84 0.81 -3.23
C LEU A 51 -5.63 1.45 -4.61
N ARG A 52 -6.45 2.44 -4.99
CA ARG A 52 -6.30 3.15 -6.26
C ARG A 52 -4.96 3.89 -6.34
N TRP A 53 -4.63 4.66 -5.30
CA TRP A 53 -3.33 5.34 -5.19
C TRP A 53 -2.16 4.34 -5.27
N ALA A 54 -2.32 3.18 -4.63
CA ALA A 54 -1.34 2.10 -4.65
C ALA A 54 -1.13 1.51 -6.05
N ALA A 55 -2.22 1.30 -6.80
CA ALA A 55 -2.16 0.81 -8.17
C ALA A 55 -1.47 1.81 -9.11
N GLU A 56 -1.67 3.12 -8.91
CA GLU A 56 -1.03 4.18 -9.69
C GLU A 56 0.50 4.23 -9.55
N ARG A 57 1.07 3.61 -8.50
CA ARG A 57 2.54 3.57 -8.30
C ARG A 57 3.26 2.62 -9.23
N GLY A 58 2.56 1.69 -9.88
CA GLY A 58 3.20 0.68 -10.73
C GLY A 58 4.18 -0.22 -9.97
N ALA A 59 3.93 -0.43 -8.67
CA ALA A 59 4.70 -1.35 -7.83
C ALA A 59 4.67 -2.76 -8.42
N ARG A 60 5.76 -3.51 -8.31
CA ARG A 60 5.76 -4.91 -8.78
C ARG A 60 5.05 -5.85 -7.81
N THR A 61 5.04 -5.46 -6.54
CA THR A 61 4.46 -6.25 -5.47
C THR A 61 3.47 -5.38 -4.71
N CYS A 62 2.22 -5.80 -4.68
CA CYS A 62 1.18 -5.18 -3.86
C CYS A 62 0.74 -6.16 -2.79
N LEU A 63 0.91 -5.78 -1.52
CA LEU A 63 0.47 -6.56 -0.37
C LEU A 63 -0.67 -5.82 0.32
N VAL A 64 -1.71 -6.54 0.70
CA VAL A 64 -2.80 -6.06 1.54
C VAL A 64 -2.84 -6.88 2.82
N GLN A 65 -2.94 -6.20 3.95
CA GLN A 65 -3.12 -6.85 5.24
C GLN A 65 -4.61 -7.10 5.50
N ASP A 66 -4.93 -8.30 5.95
CA ASP A 66 -6.25 -8.64 6.47
C ASP A 66 -6.43 -7.98 7.85
N PRO A 67 -7.52 -7.21 8.08
CA PRO A 67 -7.72 -6.50 9.34
C PRO A 67 -8.10 -7.42 10.50
N ASP A 68 -8.63 -8.60 10.22
CA ASP A 68 -9.10 -9.55 11.22
C ASP A 68 -8.00 -10.53 11.63
N THR A 69 -7.20 -11.01 10.66
CA THR A 69 -6.12 -11.98 10.91
C THR A 69 -4.73 -11.36 11.00
N GLY A 70 -4.57 -10.12 10.51
CA GLY A 70 -3.27 -9.45 10.40
C GLY A 70 -2.33 -10.06 9.35
N GLU A 71 -2.81 -11.02 8.56
CA GLU A 71 -2.01 -11.70 7.54
C GLU A 71 -1.84 -10.84 6.30
N TRP A 72 -0.69 -10.96 5.66
CA TRP A 72 -0.40 -10.27 4.41
C TRP A 72 -0.70 -11.15 3.22
N SER A 73 -1.59 -10.68 2.35
CA SER A 73 -1.91 -11.36 1.10
C SER A 73 -1.51 -10.50 -0.10
N GLN A 74 -1.07 -11.15 -1.18
CA GLN A 74 -0.78 -10.44 -2.41
C GLN A 74 -2.10 -9.99 -3.04
N TRP A 75 -2.24 -8.68 -3.23
CA TRP A 75 -3.37 -8.10 -3.93
C TRP A 75 -3.09 -8.13 -5.44
N PRO A 76 -3.95 -8.74 -6.27
CA PRO A 76 -3.81 -8.65 -7.72
C PRO A 76 -3.92 -7.18 -8.10
N GLN A 77 -2.91 -6.64 -8.77
CA GLN A 77 -3.00 -5.29 -9.31
C GLN A 77 -4.23 -5.23 -10.22
N PRO A 78 -5.16 -4.27 -10.03
CA PRO A 78 -6.22 -4.05 -11.00
C PRO A 78 -5.52 -3.76 -12.33
N GLY A 79 -5.88 -4.56 -13.33
CA GLY A 79 -5.07 -4.84 -14.51
C GLY A 79 -4.52 -3.61 -15.22
N THR A 80 -3.29 -3.79 -15.73
CA THR A 80 -2.73 -3.01 -16.84
C THR A 80 -3.60 -3.16 -18.08
#